data_AF-A0A7V9PKF9-F1
#
_entry.id   AF-A0A7V9PKF9-F1
#
_cell.length_a   1.000
_cell.length_b   1.000
_cell.length_c   1.000
_cell.angle_alpha   90.00
_cell.angle_beta   90.00
_cell.angle_gamma   90.00
#
_symmetry.space_group_name_H-M   'P 1'
#
loop_
_entity.id
_entity.type
_entity.pdbx_description
1 polymer ?
#
loop_
_entity_poly.entity_id
_entity_poly.type
_entity_poly.pdbx_seq_one_letter_code
_entity_poly.pdbx_strand_id
1 'polypeptide(L)'
;MRRQAHRYFAGVHWARVAPMDGAVPTIFVANHSNWWDGFLAYLTTRALGLRFQIMMEARNLARYRAFLRVGAVPLRRTSARGAYEDLEAARRYVVPGAAMWIFPQGERSPASARPVNCERGVAHIALGMDRPVRICPVAFRYGYVGEQLPEAFVLVGEPWA
;
A
#
# COMPACT_ATOMS: atom_id res chain seq x y z
N MET A 1 -6.84 3.63 14.89
CA MET A 1 -5.80 2.80 14.25
C MET A 1 -4.51 2.73 15.05
N ARG A 2 -3.87 3.85 15.47
CA ARG A 2 -2.65 3.78 16.33
C ARG A 2 -2.79 2.90 17.60
N ARG A 3 -3.92 2.97 18.31
CA ARG A 3 -4.21 2.08 19.47
C ARG A 3 -4.22 0.58 19.13
N GLN A 4 -4.49 0.19 17.88
CA GLN A 4 -4.41 -1.22 17.47
C GLN A 4 -2.96 -1.65 17.28
N ALA A 5 -2.05 -0.77 16.86
CA ALA A 5 -0.64 -1.11 16.69
C ALA A 5 -0.04 -1.62 18.01
N HIS A 6 -0.23 -0.88 19.10
CA HIS A 6 0.24 -1.28 20.44
C HIS A 6 -0.44 -2.52 21.03
N ARG A 7 -1.58 -2.94 20.47
CA ARG A 7 -2.28 -4.16 20.91
C ARG A 7 -1.73 -5.42 20.25
N TYR A 8 -1.25 -5.31 19.01
CA TYR A 8 -0.90 -6.45 18.16
C TYR A 8 0.58 -6.50 17.79
N PHE A 9 1.32 -5.42 18.06
CA PHE A 9 2.75 -5.34 17.84
C PHE A 9 3.44 -4.79 19.08
N ALA A 10 4.61 -5.34 19.41
CA ALA A 10 5.51 -4.75 20.39
C ALA A 10 6.06 -3.40 19.89
N GLY A 11 6.29 -3.30 18.58
CA GLY A 11 6.79 -2.08 17.93
C GLY A 11 6.48 -2.03 16.44
N VAL A 12 6.41 -0.81 15.91
CA VAL A 12 6.45 -0.55 14.47
C VAL A 12 7.62 0.35 14.19
N HIS A 13 8.54 -0.12 13.36
CA HIS A 13 9.81 0.51 13.05
C HIS A 13 9.83 0.98 11.61
N TRP A 14 10.25 2.22 11.39
CA TRP A 14 10.38 2.81 10.06
C TRP A 14 11.83 3.13 9.75
N ALA A 15 12.26 2.72 8.56
CA ALA A 15 13.51 3.16 7.95
C ALA A 15 13.18 4.05 6.74
N ARG A 16 13.92 5.17 6.62
CA ARG A 16 13.81 6.14 5.52
C ARG A 16 12.41 6.76 5.37
N VAL A 17 11.77 7.08 6.49
CA VAL A 17 10.49 7.78 6.51
C VAL A 17 10.70 9.20 7.02
N ALA A 18 10.44 10.17 6.14
CA ALA A 18 10.41 11.58 6.44
C ALA A 18 9.20 12.22 5.74
N PRO A 19 8.67 13.35 6.22
CA PRO A 19 7.62 14.08 5.52
C PRO A 19 7.99 14.29 4.05
N MET A 20 7.07 13.96 3.15
CA MET A 20 7.30 14.08 1.71
C MET A 20 6.63 15.33 1.17
N ASP A 21 7.23 15.93 0.15
CA ASP A 21 6.56 16.93 -0.66
C ASP A 21 5.34 16.31 -1.38
N GLY A 22 4.17 16.85 -1.05
CA GLY A 22 2.87 16.46 -1.57
C GLY A 22 2.55 17.04 -2.95
N ALA A 23 3.39 17.91 -3.53
CA ALA A 23 3.13 18.45 -4.88
C ALA A 23 3.05 17.35 -5.95
N VAL A 24 3.84 16.28 -5.78
CA VAL A 24 3.88 15.13 -6.69
C VAL A 24 3.03 13.98 -6.13
N PRO A 25 2.01 13.50 -6.87
CA PRO A 25 1.27 12.30 -6.46
C PRO A 25 2.23 11.12 -6.34
N THR A 26 2.04 10.29 -5.30
CA THR A 26 2.94 9.18 -5.02
C THR A 26 2.20 7.84 -5.01
N ILE A 27 2.69 6.88 -5.78
CA ILE A 27 2.27 5.48 -5.74
C ILE A 27 3.30 4.69 -4.93
N PHE A 28 2.85 4.08 -3.83
CA PHE A 28 3.66 3.16 -3.04
C PHE A 28 3.40 1.73 -3.48
N VAL A 29 4.47 1.03 -3.83
CA VAL A 29 4.44 -0.36 -4.29
C VAL A 29 5.07 -1.22 -3.21
N ALA A 30 4.26 -2.06 -2.57
CA ALA A 30 4.71 -2.83 -1.41
C ALA A 30 4.54 -4.33 -1.62
N ASN A 31 5.38 -5.15 -0.97
CA ASN A 31 5.06 -6.57 -0.83
C ASN A 31 3.79 -6.76 0.00
N HIS A 32 3.08 -7.85 -0.27
CA HIS A 32 1.86 -8.25 0.41
C HIS A 32 2.07 -9.61 1.07
N SER A 33 2.65 -9.59 2.26
CA SER A 33 3.01 -10.81 3.00
C SER A 33 2.11 -11.11 4.17
N ASN A 34 1.32 -10.14 4.62
CA ASN A 34 0.55 -10.24 5.84
C ASN A 34 -0.79 -9.51 5.73
N TRP A 35 -1.75 -9.91 6.55
CA TRP A 35 -3.02 -9.21 6.68
C TRP A 35 -2.86 -7.76 7.15
N TRP A 36 -1.83 -7.48 7.97
CA TRP A 36 -1.55 -6.15 8.51
C TRP A 36 -0.93 -5.15 7.53
N ASP A 37 -0.61 -5.55 6.29
CA ASP A 37 0.10 -4.68 5.34
C ASP A 37 -0.68 -3.40 5.01
N GLY A 38 -2.00 -3.50 4.83
CA GLY A 38 -2.85 -2.33 4.60
C GLY A 38 -2.89 -1.37 5.81
N PHE A 39 -2.67 -1.89 7.02
CA PHE A 39 -2.56 -1.08 8.23
C PHE A 39 -1.20 -0.40 8.35
N LEU A 40 -0.09 -1.11 8.05
CA LEU A 40 1.24 -0.50 8.00
C LEU A 40 1.32 0.56 6.91
N ALA A 41 0.70 0.33 5.75
CA ALA A 41 0.54 1.31 4.70
C ALA A 41 -0.13 2.60 5.21
N TYR A 42 -1.24 2.47 5.94
CA TYR A 42 -1.93 3.60 6.56
C TYR A 42 -1.05 4.36 7.57
N LEU A 43 -0.38 3.65 8.49
CA LEU A 43 0.49 4.28 9.47
C LEU A 43 1.68 5.00 8.82
N THR A 44 2.27 4.37 7.80
CA THR A 44 3.39 4.93 7.03
C THR A 44 2.95 6.19 6.30
N THR A 45 1.80 6.18 5.63
CA THR A 45 1.23 7.39 5.03
C THR A 45 1.05 8.53 6.02
N ARG A 46 0.56 8.24 7.23
CA ARG A 46 0.43 9.25 8.28
C ARG A 46 1.77 9.82 8.73
N ALA A 47 2.83 9.01 8.76
CA ALA A 47 4.19 9.44 9.09
C ALA A 47 4.81 10.30 7.98
N LEU A 48 4.47 10.02 6.71
CA LEU A 48 4.91 10.79 5.55
C LEU A 48 4.14 12.10 5.34
N GLY A 49 3.06 12.35 6.10
CA GLY A 49 2.23 13.55 5.97
C GLY A 49 1.28 13.52 4.77
N LEU A 50 1.01 12.35 4.18
CA LEU A 50 0.18 12.20 2.97
C LEU A 50 -1.25 11.72 3.30
N ARG A 51 -2.16 11.81 2.32
CA ARG A 51 -3.52 11.27 2.38
C ARG A 51 -3.53 9.82 1.91
N PHE A 52 -4.00 8.91 2.76
CA PHE A 52 -4.05 7.48 2.46
C PHE A 52 -5.05 7.14 1.38
N GLN A 53 -4.62 6.37 0.38
CA GLN A 53 -5.44 5.69 -0.59
C GLN A 53 -4.91 4.27 -0.77
N ILE A 54 -5.79 3.27 -0.91
CA ILE A 54 -5.35 1.89 -1.14
C ILE A 54 -6.33 1.16 -2.06
N MET A 55 -5.80 0.43 -3.03
CA MET A 55 -6.65 -0.45 -3.84
C MET A 55 -6.90 -1.76 -3.09
N MET A 56 -8.16 -2.12 -2.92
CA MET A 56 -8.55 -3.32 -2.18
C MET A 56 -9.74 -4.00 -2.84
N GLU A 57 -9.71 -5.32 -2.87
CA GLU A 57 -10.77 -6.11 -3.49
C GLU A 57 -12.14 -5.85 -2.84
N ALA A 58 -13.18 -5.65 -3.65
CA ALA A 58 -14.51 -5.27 -3.22
C ALA A 58 -15.11 -6.27 -2.21
N ARG A 59 -14.90 -7.58 -2.41
CA ARG A 59 -15.31 -8.63 -1.46
C ARG A 59 -14.65 -8.47 -0.08
N ASN A 60 -13.37 -8.08 -0.06
CA ASN A 60 -12.65 -7.83 1.18
C ASN A 60 -13.13 -6.54 1.84
N LEU A 61 -13.42 -5.49 1.06
CA LEU A 61 -13.96 -4.23 1.60
C LEU A 61 -15.35 -4.38 2.19
N ALA A 62 -16.20 -5.26 1.64
CA ALA A 62 -17.48 -5.60 2.22
C ALA A 62 -17.33 -6.19 3.63
N ARG A 63 -16.29 -7.01 3.85
CA ARG A 63 -15.95 -7.58 5.16
C ARG A 63 -15.24 -6.58 6.09
N TYR A 64 -14.35 -5.75 5.56
CA TYR A 64 -13.50 -4.83 6.33
C TYR A 64 -13.86 -3.37 6.04
N ARG A 65 -15.11 -3.00 6.26
CA ARG A 65 -15.70 -1.69 5.89
C ARG A 65 -15.00 -0.48 6.52
N ALA A 66 -14.23 -0.67 7.59
CA ALA A 66 -13.42 0.39 8.19
C ALA A 66 -12.41 0.99 7.18
N PHE A 67 -11.92 0.20 6.22
CA PHE A 67 -11.00 0.66 5.18
C PHE A 67 -11.64 1.67 4.22
N LEU A 68 -12.96 1.58 3.97
CA LEU A 68 -13.68 2.57 3.16
C LEU A 68 -13.61 3.97 3.78
N ARG A 69 -13.64 4.06 5.11
CA ARG A 69 -13.62 5.35 5.83
C ARG A 69 -12.26 6.05 5.80
N VAL A 70 -11.19 5.31 5.51
CA VAL A 70 -9.81 5.83 5.55
C VAL A 70 -9.20 6.05 4.17
N GLY A 71 -9.89 5.66 3.09
CA GLY A 71 -9.47 5.92 1.72
C GLY A 71 -9.28 4.69 0.83
N ALA A 72 -9.86 3.54 1.18
CA ALA A 72 -9.78 2.38 0.31
C ALA A 72 -10.70 2.51 -0.92
N VAL A 73 -10.14 2.17 -2.07
CA VAL A 73 -10.78 2.18 -3.39
C VAL A 73 -11.12 0.74 -3.77
N PRO A 74 -12.39 0.43 -4.10
CA PRO A 74 -12.80 -0.93 -4.43
C PRO A 74 -12.29 -1.37 -5.80
N LEU A 75 -11.74 -2.58 -5.83
CA LEU A 75 -11.35 -3.30 -7.03
C LEU A 75 -12.29 -4.50 -7.18
N ARG A 76 -13.07 -4.55 -8.27
CA ARG A 76 -14.07 -5.60 -8.49
C ARG A 76 -13.45 -6.85 -9.12
N ARG A 77 -12.45 -6.70 -10.00
CA ARG A 77 -11.72 -7.83 -10.61
C ARG A 77 -12.64 -8.93 -11.20
N THR A 78 -13.79 -8.53 -11.75
CA THR A 78 -14.80 -9.47 -12.28
C THR A 78 -14.36 -10.19 -13.55
N SER A 79 -13.46 -9.58 -14.32
CA SER A 79 -12.84 -10.14 -15.52
C SER A 79 -11.52 -9.43 -15.80
N ALA A 80 -10.72 -9.92 -16.76
CA ALA A 80 -9.51 -9.21 -17.20
C ALA A 80 -9.82 -7.78 -17.66
N ARG A 81 -10.85 -7.59 -18.49
CA ARG A 81 -11.33 -6.26 -18.91
C ARG A 81 -11.79 -5.41 -17.72
N GLY A 82 -12.59 -5.98 -16.83
CA GLY A 82 -13.06 -5.27 -15.64
C GLY A 82 -11.93 -4.82 -14.71
N ALA A 83 -10.86 -5.62 -14.61
CA ALA A 83 -9.67 -5.23 -13.85
C ALA A 83 -8.98 -4.01 -14.46
N TYR A 84 -8.89 -3.91 -15.80
CA TYR A 84 -8.38 -2.69 -16.46
C TYR A 84 -9.30 -1.48 -16.24
N GLU A 85 -10.61 -1.65 -16.34
CA GLU A 85 -11.57 -0.57 -16.05
C GLU A 85 -11.46 -0.06 -14.60
N ASP A 86 -11.25 -0.97 -13.64
CA ASP A 86 -11.01 -0.60 -12.24
C ASP A 86 -9.67 0.13 -12.05
N LEU A 87 -8.61 -0.26 -12.78
CA LEU A 87 -7.31 0.42 -12.76
C LEU A 87 -7.39 1.83 -13.37
N GLU A 88 -8.07 1.99 -14.51
CA GLU A 88 -8.31 3.31 -15.11
C GLU A 88 -9.11 4.20 -14.15
N ALA A 89 -10.16 3.66 -13.53
CA ALA A 89 -10.91 4.38 -12.51
C ALA A 89 -10.09 4.71 -11.25
N ALA A 90 -9.02 3.97 -10.94
CA ALA A 90 -8.16 4.23 -9.80
C ALA A 90 -7.26 5.47 -9.99
N ARG A 91 -6.99 5.86 -11.24
CA ARG A 91 -6.13 7.02 -11.58
C ARG A 91 -6.64 8.32 -10.98
N ARG A 92 -7.96 8.49 -10.84
CA ARG A 92 -8.56 9.69 -10.21
C ARG A 92 -8.20 9.87 -8.72
N TYR A 93 -7.67 8.83 -8.08
CA TYR A 93 -7.22 8.88 -6.68
C TYR A 93 -5.70 9.11 -6.56
N VAL A 94 -4.97 9.05 -7.68
CA VAL A 94 -3.54 9.38 -7.77
C VAL A 94 -3.39 10.87 -7.98
N VAL A 95 -3.55 11.63 -6.90
CA VAL A 95 -3.57 13.11 -6.91
C VAL A 95 -2.51 13.68 -5.98
N PRO A 96 -2.08 14.94 -6.18
CA PRO A 96 -1.17 15.61 -5.24
C PRO A 96 -1.63 15.48 -3.79
N GLY A 97 -0.67 15.21 -2.91
CA GLY A 97 -0.85 14.97 -1.49
C GLY A 97 -1.40 13.59 -1.14
N ALA A 98 -1.72 12.73 -2.11
CA ALA A 98 -2.17 11.36 -1.87
C ALA A 98 -1.03 10.33 -1.99
N ALA A 99 -1.10 9.32 -1.14
CA ALA A 99 -0.30 8.11 -1.17
C ALA A 99 -1.19 6.94 -1.61
N MET A 100 -1.10 6.56 -2.88
CA MET A 100 -1.81 5.40 -3.43
C MET A 100 -0.99 4.14 -3.18
N TRP A 101 -1.51 3.23 -2.35
CA TRP A 101 -0.88 1.95 -2.08
C TRP A 101 -1.40 0.86 -3.01
N ILE A 102 -0.45 0.16 -3.64
CA ILE A 102 -0.71 -0.98 -4.50
C ILE A 102 0.20 -2.14 -4.09
N PHE A 103 -0.41 -3.30 -3.93
CA PHE A 103 0.25 -4.58 -3.69
C PHE A 103 0.30 -5.33 -5.03
N PRO A 104 1.40 -5.24 -5.80
CA PRO A 104 1.43 -5.71 -7.18
C PRO A 104 1.32 -7.24 -7.28
N GLN A 105 1.51 -7.98 -6.19
CA GLN A 105 1.33 -9.43 -6.16
C GLN A 105 -0.12 -9.86 -6.39
N GLY A 106 -1.09 -8.97 -6.16
CA GLY A 106 -2.53 -9.25 -6.33
C GLY A 106 -3.14 -10.18 -5.27
N GLU A 107 -2.30 -10.89 -4.51
CA GLU A 107 -2.64 -11.75 -3.38
C GLU A 107 -1.59 -11.68 -2.28
N ARG A 108 -1.88 -12.26 -1.11
CA ARG A 108 -0.90 -12.39 -0.04
C ARG A 108 -0.04 -13.63 -0.27
N SER A 109 1.28 -13.49 -0.22
CA SER A 109 2.21 -14.61 -0.31
C SER A 109 3.28 -14.54 0.80
N PRO A 110 3.90 -15.66 1.20
CA PRO A 110 5.02 -15.63 2.14
C PRO A 110 6.11 -14.64 1.72
N ALA A 111 6.70 -13.90 2.68
CA ALA A 111 7.76 -12.94 2.39
C ALA A 111 9.02 -13.59 1.78
N SER A 112 9.22 -14.88 2.03
CA SER A 112 10.30 -15.71 1.47
C SER A 112 9.98 -16.28 0.09
N ALA A 113 8.74 -16.16 -0.40
CA ALA A 113 8.35 -16.72 -1.69
C ALA A 113 9.18 -16.11 -2.83
N ARG A 114 9.74 -16.95 -3.69
CA ARG A 114 10.50 -16.56 -4.88
C ARG A 114 10.10 -17.45 -6.07
N PRO A 115 10.03 -16.90 -7.30
CA PRO A 115 10.15 -15.48 -7.63
C PRO A 115 8.96 -14.65 -7.10
N VAL A 116 9.14 -13.33 -6.95
CA VAL A 116 8.02 -12.43 -6.63
C VAL A 116 7.32 -12.09 -7.94
N ASN A 117 6.12 -12.62 -8.14
CA ASN A 117 5.30 -12.32 -9.31
C ASN A 117 4.54 -11.01 -9.08
N CYS A 118 4.65 -10.09 -10.02
CA CYS A 118 4.01 -8.78 -9.97
C CYS A 118 3.11 -8.57 -11.19
N GLU A 119 1.88 -8.16 -10.93
CA GLU A 119 0.92 -7.70 -11.90
C GLU A 119 1.32 -6.33 -12.48
N ARG A 120 0.90 -6.05 -13.71
CA ARG A 120 1.28 -4.83 -14.44
C ARG A 120 0.47 -3.58 -14.07
N GLY A 121 -0.46 -3.69 -13.11
CA GLY A 121 -1.44 -2.64 -12.81
C GLY A 121 -0.81 -1.30 -12.39
N VAL A 122 0.30 -1.33 -11.64
CA VAL A 122 1.04 -0.11 -11.26
C VAL A 122 1.56 0.62 -12.50
N ALA A 123 2.22 -0.11 -13.40
CA ALA A 123 2.78 0.45 -14.62
C ALA A 123 1.68 1.05 -15.51
N HIS A 124 0.55 0.34 -15.64
CA HIS A 124 -0.60 0.83 -16.39
C HIS A 124 -1.16 2.15 -15.84
N ILE A 125 -1.34 2.25 -14.51
CA ILE A 125 -1.76 3.49 -13.86
C ILE A 125 -0.74 4.60 -14.11
N ALA A 126 0.54 4.35 -13.82
CA ALA A 126 1.59 5.37 -13.89
C ALA A 126 1.80 5.91 -15.31
N LEU A 127 1.89 5.02 -16.31
CA LEU A 127 2.08 5.40 -17.73
C LEU A 127 0.86 6.11 -18.31
N GLY A 128 -0.33 5.89 -17.75
CA GLY A 128 -1.52 6.61 -18.19
C GLY A 128 -1.52 8.08 -17.79
N MET A 129 -0.83 8.46 -16.70
CA MET A 129 -0.97 9.77 -16.07
C MET A 129 -0.47 10.92 -16.96
N ASP A 130 -1.20 12.03 -16.92
CA ASP A 130 -0.91 13.27 -17.65
C ASP A 130 0.12 14.18 -16.95
N ARG A 131 0.72 13.67 -15.87
CA ARG A 131 1.60 14.40 -14.96
C ARG A 131 2.67 13.47 -14.39
N PRO A 132 3.80 14.02 -13.90
CA PRO A 132 4.77 13.23 -13.17
C PRO A 132 4.13 12.55 -11.95
N VAL A 133 4.44 11.25 -11.78
CA VAL A 133 4.04 10.46 -10.62
C VAL A 133 5.28 9.83 -10.02
N ARG A 134 5.41 9.94 -8.71
CA ARG A 134 6.49 9.31 -7.97
C ARG A 134 6.11 7.87 -7.65
N ILE A 135 6.94 6.90 -8.02
CA ILE A 135 6.74 5.49 -7.64
C ILE A 135 7.76 5.13 -6.56
N CYS A 136 7.31 4.76 -5.37
CA CYS A 136 8.17 4.42 -4.23
C CYS A 136 8.00 2.95 -3.86
N PRO A 137 9.06 2.12 -3.95
CA PRO A 137 9.02 0.76 -3.44
C PRO A 137 9.03 0.76 -1.91
N VAL A 138 8.29 -0.17 -1.30
CA VAL A 138 8.23 -0.34 0.16
C VAL A 138 8.35 -1.82 0.51
N ALA A 139 9.14 -2.12 1.53
CA ALA A 139 9.23 -3.46 2.09
C ALA A 139 8.61 -3.49 3.49
N PHE A 140 7.73 -4.47 3.70
CA PHE A 140 7.17 -4.84 4.99
C PHE A 140 7.74 -6.18 5.45
N ARG A 141 8.15 -6.23 6.72
CA ARG A 141 8.58 -7.46 7.40
C ARG A 141 7.97 -7.51 8.79
N TYR A 142 7.65 -8.72 9.22
CA TYR A 142 7.16 -9.01 10.56
C TYR A 142 8.08 -10.05 11.19
N GLY A 143 8.38 -9.92 12.47
CA GLY A 143 9.21 -10.88 13.17
C GLY A 143 9.10 -10.77 14.68
N TYR A 144 9.24 -11.89 15.36
CA TYR A 144 9.51 -11.90 16.79
C TYR A 144 11.02 -11.70 16.98
N VAL A 145 11.40 -10.68 17.74
CA VAL A 145 12.81 -10.36 17.99
C VAL A 145 13.13 -10.58 19.47
N GLY A 146 12.69 -9.69 20.35
CA GLY A 146 12.93 -9.79 21.80
C GLY A 146 11.69 -9.78 22.67
N GLU A 147 10.52 -9.47 22.11
CA GLU A 147 9.26 -9.25 22.84
C GLU A 147 8.23 -10.37 22.60
N GLN A 148 7.23 -10.45 23.48
CA GLN A 148 6.14 -11.44 23.39
C GLN A 148 5.20 -11.21 22.21
N LEU A 149 5.10 -9.97 21.75
CA LEU A 149 4.34 -9.59 20.55
C LEU A 149 5.31 -9.40 19.37
N PRO A 150 4.88 -9.66 18.13
CA PRO A 150 5.74 -9.44 16.98
C PRO A 150 6.03 -7.96 16.79
N GLU A 151 7.13 -7.67 16.11
CA GLU A 151 7.48 -6.33 15.65
C GLU A 151 7.25 -6.24 14.14
N ALA A 152 6.86 -5.05 13.70
CA ALA A 152 6.67 -4.72 12.29
C ALA A 152 7.75 -3.75 11.82
N PHE A 153 8.31 -4.01 10.64
CA PHE A 153 9.38 -3.21 10.05
C PHE A 153 8.91 -2.71 8.68
N VAL A 154 9.11 -1.42 8.44
CA VAL A 154 8.80 -0.74 7.20
C VAL A 154 10.07 -0.09 6.66
N LEU A 155 10.45 -0.41 5.43
CA LEU A 155 11.51 0.28 4.70
C LEU A 155 10.89 0.96 3.48
N VAL A 156 10.97 2.29 3.42
CA VAL A 156 10.65 3.05 2.21
C VAL A 156 11.93 3.16 1.37
N GLY A 157 11.90 2.61 0.16
CA GLY A 157 13.02 2.68 -0.77
C GLY A 157 13.05 3.99 -1.55
N GLU A 158 14.15 4.22 -2.27
CA GLU A 158 14.28 5.37 -3.15
C GLU A 158 13.22 5.32 -4.27
N PRO A 159 12.64 6.47 -4.64
CA PRO A 159 11.71 6.52 -5.77
C PRO A 159 12.37 5.98 -7.06
N TRP A 160 11.58 5.33 -7.90
CA TRP A 160 12.00 5.04 -9.27
C TRP A 160 12.14 6.35 -10.04
N ALA A 161 13.28 6.48 -10.74
CA ALA A 161 13.61 7.62 -11.59
C ALA A 161 12.79 7.62 -12.88
#